data_AF-A0A938EMJ7-F1
#
_entry.id   AF-A0A938EMJ7-F1
#
_cell.length_a   1.000
_cell.length_b   1.000
_cell.length_c   1.000
_cell.angle_alpha   90.00
_cell.angle_beta   90.00
_cell.angle_gamma   90.00
#
_symmetry.space_group_name_H-M   'P 1'
#
loop_
_entity.id
_entity.type
_entity.pdbx_description
1 polymer ?
#
loop_
_entity_poly.entity_id
_entity_poly.type
_entity_poly.pdbx_seq_one_letter_code
_entity_poly.pdbx_strand_id
1 'polypeptide(L)'
;MRRHLAILLPVTVLATSLTVAIATSSVQAVGGTGVYGGWSLASGSSSSGDFNLGTNVNGFQVPAATWTSSASNVSFPTGASTWLGPTTPFGAYFGSSQNRAYMNQGLAPGSAPSVITYTFDTVTPSGTWGFTLGDIDADRVRIDAQDSLGNAVPTGGWYESSFNYCSVSPKPSGCPAGTHTDQPTWDPVTQTLTGNGSDTSG
;
A
#
# COMPACT_ATOMS: atom_id res chain seq x y z
N MET A 1 -10.59 20.74 -71.40
CA MET A 1 -9.77 20.82 -70.17
C MET A 1 -10.70 20.88 -68.96
N ARG A 2 -10.27 20.27 -67.84
CA ARG A 2 -10.89 20.20 -66.49
C ARG A 2 -11.94 19.09 -66.25
N ARG A 3 -11.42 17.94 -65.80
CA ARG A 3 -12.13 16.96 -64.95
C ARG A 3 -12.01 17.42 -63.50
N HIS A 4 -13.12 17.56 -62.78
CA HIS A 4 -13.12 17.80 -61.33
C HIS A 4 -13.17 16.45 -60.61
N LEU A 5 -12.09 16.10 -59.93
CA LEU A 5 -12.01 14.93 -59.06
C LEU A 5 -12.24 15.41 -57.61
N ALA A 6 -13.34 14.98 -57.01
CA ALA A 6 -13.60 15.16 -55.58
C ALA A 6 -12.70 14.18 -54.81
N ILE A 7 -11.83 14.71 -53.95
CA ILE A 7 -11.02 13.92 -53.02
C ILE A 7 -11.63 14.08 -51.63
N LEU A 8 -12.29 13.02 -51.16
CA LEU A 8 -12.66 12.81 -49.76
C LEU A 8 -11.38 12.57 -48.95
N LEU A 9 -11.08 13.46 -48.01
CA LEU A 9 -10.02 13.25 -47.03
C LEU A 9 -10.58 12.45 -45.84
N PRO A 10 -9.92 11.36 -45.40
CA PRO A 10 -10.34 10.61 -44.23
C PRO A 10 -10.02 11.38 -42.94
N VAL A 11 -10.98 11.35 -42.03
CA VAL A 11 -10.84 11.74 -40.61
C VAL A 11 -9.97 10.69 -39.93
N THR A 12 -8.86 11.11 -39.29
CA THR A 12 -8.09 10.22 -38.42
C THR A 12 -7.71 10.93 -37.12
N VAL A 13 -8.53 10.62 -36.11
CA VAL A 13 -8.24 10.31 -34.70
C VAL A 13 -7.14 11.12 -34.00
N LEU A 14 -7.60 11.99 -33.09
CA LEU A 14 -6.82 12.62 -32.04
C LEU A 14 -6.38 11.55 -31.03
N ALA A 15 -5.10 11.19 -31.02
CA ALA A 15 -4.52 10.36 -29.97
C ALA A 15 -4.34 11.22 -28.71
N THR A 16 -5.32 11.21 -27.80
CA THR A 16 -5.11 11.67 -26.43
C THR A 16 -4.28 10.62 -25.70
N SER A 17 -2.98 10.83 -25.65
CA SER A 17 -2.07 10.10 -24.77
C SER A 17 -2.44 10.44 -23.32
N LEU A 18 -3.17 9.55 -22.65
CA LEU A 18 -3.39 9.58 -21.21
C LEU A 18 -2.09 9.11 -20.54
N THR A 19 -1.29 10.05 -20.07
CA THR A 19 -0.18 9.76 -19.15
C THR A 19 -0.77 9.20 -17.85
N VAL A 20 -0.70 7.89 -17.67
CA VAL A 20 -0.84 7.25 -16.36
C VAL A 20 0.31 7.74 -15.50
N ALA A 21 0.00 8.33 -14.33
CA ALA A 21 1.02 8.67 -13.35
C ALA A 21 1.60 7.39 -12.76
N ILE A 22 2.72 6.93 -13.29
CA ILE A 22 3.50 5.83 -12.73
C ILE A 22 4.39 6.43 -11.64
N ALA A 23 4.09 6.12 -10.37
CA ALA A 23 5.01 6.41 -9.28
C ALA A 23 6.16 5.37 -9.32
N THR A 24 7.30 5.74 -9.90
CA THR A 24 8.50 4.88 -9.90
C THR A 24 9.28 5.05 -8.60
N SER A 25 9.39 3.98 -7.80
CA SER A 25 10.21 3.97 -6.58
C SER A 25 11.61 3.42 -6.87
N SER A 26 12.65 4.25 -6.76
CA SER A 26 14.06 3.81 -6.77
C SER A 26 14.80 4.21 -5.49
N VAL A 27 15.36 3.23 -4.77
CA VAL A 27 16.43 3.26 -3.72
C VAL A 27 16.04 2.97 -2.24
N GLN A 28 17.00 2.48 -1.42
CA GLN A 28 16.91 1.29 -0.56
C GLN A 28 17.24 1.47 0.96
N ALA A 29 16.97 0.42 1.75
CA ALA A 29 17.25 0.19 3.19
C ALA A 29 18.68 -0.17 3.57
N VAL A 30 18.99 -0.44 4.85
CA VAL A 30 20.23 -1.12 5.26
C VAL A 30 20.29 -2.52 4.62
N GLY A 31 21.30 -2.74 3.78
CA GLY A 31 21.42 -3.87 2.83
C GLY A 31 21.07 -3.48 1.38
N GLY A 32 20.35 -2.38 1.21
CA GLY A 32 20.26 -1.72 -0.06
C GLY A 32 19.42 -2.49 -1.07
N THR A 33 18.30 -3.15 -0.69
CA THR A 33 17.56 -4.08 -1.60
C THR A 33 16.02 -4.09 -1.53
N GLY A 34 15.34 -3.45 -0.56
CA GLY A 34 13.87 -3.47 -0.47
C GLY A 34 13.14 -2.65 -1.54
N VAL A 35 12.06 -3.18 -2.12
CA VAL A 35 11.16 -2.46 -3.03
C VAL A 35 9.82 -2.22 -2.34
N TYR A 36 9.36 -0.96 -2.36
CA TYR A 36 8.07 -0.57 -1.80
C TYR A 36 6.93 -0.82 -2.78
N GLY A 37 5.77 -1.12 -2.22
CA GLY A 37 4.52 -1.22 -2.94
C GLY A 37 4.19 0.04 -3.76
N GLY A 38 3.64 -0.19 -4.95
CA GLY A 38 3.00 0.83 -5.77
C GLY A 38 1.59 0.37 -6.14
N TRP A 39 0.64 1.30 -6.12
CA TRP A 39 -0.75 1.01 -6.42
C TRP A 39 -1.20 1.82 -7.62
N SER A 40 -1.95 1.18 -8.51
CA SER A 40 -2.69 1.82 -9.59
C SER A 40 -4.18 1.61 -9.38
N LEU A 41 -4.99 2.47 -9.99
CA LEU A 41 -6.43 2.26 -10.12
C LEU A 41 -6.74 1.59 -11.45
N ALA A 42 -7.67 0.65 -11.43
CA ALA A 42 -8.29 0.16 -12.65
C ALA A 42 -9.04 1.30 -13.34
N SER A 43 -9.08 1.28 -14.68
CA SER A 43 -9.76 2.32 -15.47
C SER A 43 -11.22 2.47 -15.04
N GLY A 44 -11.62 3.67 -14.63
CA GLY A 44 -12.98 3.97 -14.18
C GLY A 44 -13.31 3.49 -12.77
N SER A 45 -12.33 2.98 -12.00
CA SER A 45 -12.50 2.56 -10.61
C SER A 45 -11.89 3.55 -9.64
N SER A 46 -12.51 3.68 -8.46
CA SER A 46 -11.97 4.40 -7.30
C SER A 46 -11.62 3.46 -6.13
N SER A 47 -11.87 2.16 -6.28
CA SER A 47 -11.78 1.19 -5.19
C SER A 47 -11.21 -0.16 -5.63
N SER A 48 -10.58 -0.23 -6.79
CA SER A 48 -9.85 -1.41 -7.26
C SER A 48 -8.73 -1.04 -8.21
N GLY A 49 -7.76 -1.94 -8.35
CA GLY A 49 -6.67 -1.81 -9.32
C GLY A 49 -5.55 -2.80 -9.07
N ASP A 50 -4.33 -2.44 -9.45
CA ASP A 50 -3.17 -3.32 -9.35
C ASP A 50 -2.23 -2.88 -8.23
N PHE A 51 -1.65 -3.87 -7.56
CA PHE A 51 -0.55 -3.73 -6.62
C PHE A 51 0.72 -4.24 -7.28
N ASN A 52 1.76 -3.41 -7.26
CA ASN A 52 3.01 -3.63 -7.95
C ASN A 52 4.18 -3.54 -6.96
N LEU A 53 5.12 -4.47 -7.07
CA LEU A 53 6.38 -4.46 -6.32
C LEU A 53 7.58 -4.19 -7.24
N GLY A 54 7.36 -3.51 -8.37
CA GLY A 54 8.36 -3.33 -9.43
C GLY A 54 8.48 -4.55 -10.34
N THR A 55 9.45 -4.54 -11.26
CA THR A 55 9.63 -5.62 -12.25
C THR A 55 10.26 -6.86 -11.62
N ASN A 56 9.51 -7.97 -11.54
CA ASN A 56 9.99 -9.30 -11.14
C ASN A 56 10.88 -9.31 -9.88
N VAL A 57 10.38 -8.73 -8.79
CA VAL A 57 11.12 -8.65 -7.52
C VAL A 57 10.78 -9.85 -6.65
N ASN A 58 11.82 -10.56 -6.20
CA ASN A 58 11.75 -11.62 -5.20
C ASN A 58 10.72 -12.75 -5.46
N GLY A 59 10.38 -13.00 -6.73
CA GLY A 59 9.43 -14.05 -7.13
C GLY A 59 7.98 -13.60 -7.28
N PHE A 60 7.68 -12.30 -7.07
CA PHE A 60 6.37 -11.76 -7.41
C PHE A 60 6.21 -11.56 -8.92
N GLN A 61 5.00 -11.81 -9.43
CA GLN A 61 4.58 -11.46 -10.78
C GLN A 61 4.42 -9.94 -10.93
N VAL A 62 4.20 -9.49 -12.17
CA VAL A 62 3.85 -8.10 -12.48
C VAL A 62 2.51 -8.07 -13.22
N PRO A 63 1.44 -7.51 -12.64
CA PRO A 63 1.37 -6.97 -11.27
C PRO A 63 1.56 -8.05 -10.20
N ALA A 64 1.92 -7.64 -8.98
CA ALA A 64 2.13 -8.56 -7.86
C ALA A 64 0.79 -9.12 -7.34
N ALA A 65 -0.24 -8.29 -7.32
CA ALA A 65 -1.62 -8.66 -6.99
C ALA A 65 -2.60 -7.68 -7.65
N THR A 66 -3.87 -8.07 -7.71
CA THR A 66 -4.97 -7.12 -7.84
C THR A 66 -5.50 -6.78 -6.44
N TRP A 67 -6.12 -5.61 -6.28
CA TRP A 67 -6.73 -5.22 -5.02
C TRP A 67 -8.15 -4.66 -5.22
N THR A 68 -8.98 -4.83 -4.20
CA THR A 68 -10.31 -4.21 -4.08
C THR A 68 -10.50 -3.65 -2.68
N SER A 69 -11.32 -2.62 -2.54
CA SER A 69 -11.64 -1.98 -1.27
C SER A 69 -13.13 -1.68 -1.13
N SER A 70 -13.66 -1.82 0.08
CA SER A 70 -15.01 -1.35 0.44
C SER A 70 -15.02 0.08 1.02
N ALA A 71 -13.86 0.72 1.15
CA ALA A 71 -13.75 2.07 1.69
C ALA A 71 -14.46 3.10 0.80
N SER A 72 -15.04 4.12 1.42
CA SER A 72 -15.66 5.25 0.71
C SER A 72 -14.62 6.10 -0.02
N ASN A 73 -13.37 6.07 0.44
CA ASN A 73 -12.23 6.74 -0.15
C ASN A 73 -10.97 5.88 -0.03
N VAL A 74 -10.21 5.84 -1.12
CA VAL A 74 -8.86 5.29 -1.18
C VAL A 74 -7.95 6.37 -1.75
N SER A 75 -6.78 6.57 -1.15
CA SER A 75 -5.78 7.52 -1.64
C SER A 75 -4.38 6.95 -1.55
N PHE A 76 -3.45 7.59 -2.27
CA PHE A 76 -2.06 7.15 -2.36
C PHE A 76 -1.10 8.29 -2.01
N PRO A 77 -0.96 8.66 -0.73
CA PRO A 77 0.02 9.66 -0.32
C PRO A 77 1.43 9.24 -0.72
N THR A 78 2.31 10.21 -0.98
CA THR A 78 3.65 9.97 -1.56
C THR A 78 4.73 9.62 -0.53
N GLY A 79 4.40 9.61 0.77
CA GLY A 79 5.39 9.43 1.84
C GLY A 79 6.32 10.62 2.07
N ALA A 80 5.99 11.81 1.53
CA ALA A 80 6.83 13.00 1.71
C ALA A 80 6.74 13.58 3.13
N SER A 81 5.54 13.58 3.72
CA SER A 81 5.25 14.18 5.03
C SER A 81 4.99 13.17 6.15
N THR A 82 4.58 11.95 5.81
CA THR A 82 4.32 10.85 6.73
C THR A 82 5.04 9.63 6.21
N TRP A 83 6.00 9.11 6.97
CA TRP A 83 6.87 8.02 6.53
C TRP A 83 7.53 7.34 7.72
N LEU A 84 7.94 6.09 7.48
CA LEU A 84 8.65 5.26 8.45
C LEU A 84 10.15 5.48 8.32
N GLY A 85 10.79 5.86 9.41
CA GLY A 85 12.23 6.05 9.43
C GLY A 85 13.01 4.75 9.35
N PRO A 86 14.29 4.81 8.91
CA PRO A 86 15.14 3.64 8.72
C PRO A 86 15.49 2.94 10.04
N THR A 87 15.20 3.55 11.18
CA THR A 87 15.44 3.00 12.52
C THR A 87 14.16 2.49 13.19
N THR A 88 13.01 2.57 12.53
CA THR A 88 11.83 1.79 12.95
C THR A 88 12.11 0.30 12.76
N PRO A 89 11.46 -0.62 13.51
CA PRO A 89 11.58 -2.05 13.28
C PRO A 89 11.35 -2.46 11.81
N PHE A 90 10.32 -1.92 11.17
CA PHE A 90 10.06 -2.16 9.74
C PHE A 90 11.18 -1.58 8.87
N GLY A 91 11.60 -0.34 9.13
CA GLY A 91 12.62 0.34 8.33
C GLY A 91 14.04 -0.19 8.51
N ALA A 92 14.34 -0.84 9.63
CA ALA A 92 15.59 -1.55 9.83
C ALA A 92 15.75 -2.72 8.85
N TYR A 93 14.64 -3.30 8.39
CA TYR A 93 14.63 -4.40 7.41
C TYR A 93 14.36 -3.91 5.98
N PHE A 94 13.34 -3.07 5.79
CA PHE A 94 12.86 -2.65 4.45
C PHE A 94 13.27 -1.24 4.04
N GLY A 95 13.84 -0.46 4.97
CA GLY A 95 14.39 0.86 4.71
C GLY A 95 13.48 1.99 5.12
N SER A 96 13.91 3.22 4.84
CA SER A 96 13.02 4.36 5.01
C SER A 96 11.93 4.33 3.95
N SER A 97 10.68 4.55 4.35
CA SER A 97 9.56 4.75 3.42
C SER A 97 9.45 6.20 2.95
N GLN A 98 10.43 7.06 3.28
CA GLN A 98 10.41 8.46 2.88
C GLN A 98 10.38 8.59 1.36
N ASN A 99 9.43 9.38 0.85
CA ASN A 99 9.13 9.53 -0.58
C ASN A 99 8.73 8.21 -1.29
N ARG A 100 8.15 7.27 -0.53
CA ARG A 100 7.50 6.06 -1.06
C ARG A 100 6.01 6.15 -0.84
N ALA A 101 5.25 5.86 -1.89
CA ALA A 101 3.80 5.87 -1.77
C ALA A 101 3.33 4.77 -0.82
N TYR A 102 2.19 5.00 -0.18
CA TYR A 102 1.44 3.99 0.58
C TYR A 102 -0.04 4.15 0.28
N MET A 103 -0.85 3.13 0.55
CA MET A 103 -2.29 3.23 0.44
C MET A 103 -2.88 3.73 1.76
N ASN A 104 -3.78 4.69 1.69
CA ASN A 104 -4.64 5.09 2.79
C ASN A 104 -6.09 4.72 2.46
N GLN A 105 -6.83 4.24 3.46
CA GLN A 105 -8.23 3.84 3.34
C GLN A 105 -9.07 4.51 4.42
N GLY A 106 -10.20 5.08 4.01
CA GLY A 106 -11.21 5.53 4.96
C GLY A 106 -12.16 4.41 5.39
N LEU A 107 -13.20 4.81 6.12
CA LEU A 107 -14.32 3.95 6.48
C LEU A 107 -15.15 3.56 5.26
N ALA A 108 -15.82 2.41 5.35
CA ALA A 108 -16.89 2.03 4.43
C ALA A 108 -18.14 2.91 4.67
N PRO A 109 -19.10 2.95 3.72
CA PRO A 109 -20.32 3.73 3.87
C PRO A 109 -21.05 3.47 5.18
N GLY A 110 -21.61 4.53 5.77
CA GLY A 110 -22.29 4.45 7.07
C GLY A 110 -21.34 4.31 8.26
N SER A 111 -20.07 4.72 8.11
CA SER A 111 -19.03 4.62 9.14
C SER A 111 -18.74 3.18 9.57
N ALA A 112 -18.95 2.22 8.65
CA ALA A 112 -18.63 0.82 8.89
C ALA A 112 -17.13 0.56 8.68
N PRO A 113 -16.58 -0.52 9.28
CA PRO A 113 -15.22 -0.97 8.96
C PRO A 113 -15.05 -1.22 7.46
N SER A 114 -13.96 -0.74 6.88
CA SER A 114 -13.59 -1.06 5.50
C SER A 114 -12.78 -2.36 5.43
N VAL A 115 -12.78 -2.96 4.25
CA VAL A 115 -12.03 -4.18 3.93
C VAL A 115 -11.25 -3.93 2.66
N ILE A 116 -9.97 -4.26 2.70
CA ILE A 116 -9.13 -4.41 1.51
C ILE A 116 -8.80 -5.88 1.28
N THR A 117 -8.97 -6.30 0.04
CA THR A 117 -8.59 -7.64 -0.39
C THR A 117 -7.51 -7.54 -1.45
N TYR A 118 -6.39 -8.22 -1.23
CA TYR A 118 -5.36 -8.44 -2.24
C TYR A 118 -5.49 -9.87 -2.77
N THR A 119 -5.53 -10.01 -4.10
CA THR A 119 -5.59 -11.31 -4.78
C THR A 119 -4.31 -11.52 -5.57
N PHE A 120 -3.56 -12.56 -5.19
CA PHE A 120 -2.31 -12.94 -5.83
C PHE A 120 -2.56 -14.12 -6.78
N ASP A 121 -2.13 -14.00 -8.04
CA ASP A 121 -2.29 -15.07 -9.04
C ASP A 121 -1.36 -16.26 -8.79
N THR A 122 -0.33 -16.08 -7.97
CA THR A 122 0.65 -17.09 -7.59
C THR A 122 0.90 -17.05 -6.10
N VAL A 123 1.36 -18.17 -5.54
CA VAL A 123 1.74 -18.25 -4.12
C VAL A 123 2.77 -17.17 -3.81
N THR A 124 2.51 -16.39 -2.76
CA THR A 124 3.43 -15.33 -2.34
C THR A 124 4.76 -15.94 -1.89
N PRO A 125 5.91 -15.42 -2.34
CA PRO A 125 7.21 -15.89 -1.91
C PRO A 125 7.39 -15.80 -0.38
N SER A 126 7.82 -16.87 0.29
CA SER A 126 7.99 -16.86 1.75
C SER A 126 9.24 -16.09 2.19
N GLY A 127 9.11 -15.22 3.20
CA GLY A 127 10.25 -14.60 3.90
C GLY A 127 10.98 -13.50 3.12
N THR A 128 10.45 -13.07 1.98
CA THR A 128 11.09 -12.04 1.12
C THR A 128 10.28 -10.75 1.01
N TRP A 129 9.16 -10.66 1.72
CA TRP A 129 8.27 -9.50 1.77
C TRP A 129 7.67 -9.34 3.16
N GLY A 130 7.10 -8.16 3.40
CA GLY A 130 6.32 -7.84 4.57
C GLY A 130 5.47 -6.61 4.29
N PHE A 131 4.58 -6.30 5.21
CA PHE A 131 3.80 -5.07 5.21
C PHE A 131 3.74 -4.51 6.62
N THR A 132 3.32 -3.26 6.72
CA THR A 132 3.16 -2.54 7.98
C THR A 132 1.87 -1.74 7.89
N LEU A 133 1.20 -1.62 9.02
CA LEU A 133 -0.01 -0.85 9.19
C LEU A 133 0.37 0.39 10.02
N GLY A 134 -0.16 1.55 9.67
CA GLY A 134 0.04 2.80 10.41
C GLY A 134 -1.28 3.32 10.96
N ASP A 135 -1.20 4.25 11.91
CA ASP A 135 -2.36 4.93 12.50
C ASP A 135 -3.34 3.96 13.17
N ILE A 136 -2.80 2.95 13.88
CA ILE A 136 -3.61 1.97 14.61
C ILE A 136 -3.70 2.39 16.08
N ASP A 137 -4.42 3.48 16.32
CA ASP A 137 -4.57 4.10 17.64
C ASP A 137 -5.98 3.87 18.21
N ALA A 138 -6.98 4.37 17.51
CA ALA A 138 -8.40 4.13 17.81
C ALA A 138 -8.98 2.91 17.07
N ASP A 139 -8.16 2.28 16.21
CA ASP A 139 -8.59 1.29 15.26
C ASP A 139 -8.39 -0.15 15.74
N ARG A 140 -9.08 -1.05 15.04
CA ARG A 140 -8.83 -2.49 15.10
C ARG A 140 -8.72 -3.03 13.69
N VAL A 141 -7.62 -3.72 13.41
CA VAL A 141 -7.37 -4.33 12.10
C VAL A 141 -7.25 -5.83 12.28
N ARG A 142 -8.06 -6.57 11.54
CA ARG A 142 -7.98 -8.04 11.45
C ARG A 142 -7.29 -8.43 10.15
N ILE A 143 -6.44 -9.45 10.21
CA ILE A 143 -5.74 -9.98 9.03
C ILE A 143 -6.18 -11.42 8.81
N ASP A 144 -6.87 -11.66 7.70
CA ASP A 144 -7.24 -12.99 7.23
C ASP A 144 -6.52 -13.30 5.92
N ALA A 145 -6.20 -14.58 5.69
CA ALA A 145 -5.57 -15.04 4.45
C ALA A 145 -6.16 -16.39 4.01
N GLN A 146 -6.15 -16.64 2.71
CA GLN A 146 -6.60 -17.89 2.09
C GLN A 146 -5.55 -18.40 1.11
N ASP A 147 -5.46 -19.72 0.96
CA ASP A 147 -4.65 -20.36 -0.08
C ASP A 147 -5.38 -20.41 -1.44
N SER A 148 -4.74 -20.96 -2.47
CA SER A 148 -5.32 -21.07 -3.81
C SER A 148 -6.55 -22.00 -3.90
N LEU A 149 -6.83 -22.78 -2.85
CA LEU A 149 -7.99 -23.65 -2.74
C LEU A 149 -9.10 -23.01 -1.88
N GLY A 150 -8.89 -21.80 -1.37
CA GLY A 150 -9.81 -21.10 -0.47
C GLY A 150 -9.74 -21.57 0.99
N ASN A 151 -8.75 -22.38 1.37
CA ASN A 151 -8.58 -22.76 2.77
C ASN A 151 -7.98 -21.60 3.55
N ALA A 152 -8.41 -21.41 4.79
CA ALA A 152 -7.85 -20.40 5.68
C ALA A 152 -6.37 -20.69 5.98
N VAL A 153 -5.54 -19.65 5.88
CA VAL A 153 -4.14 -19.67 6.28
C VAL A 153 -4.02 -19.02 7.67
N PRO A 154 -3.45 -19.69 8.69
CA PRO A 154 -3.24 -19.08 10.00
C PRO A 154 -2.26 -17.89 9.91
N THR A 155 -2.74 -16.70 10.24
CA THR A 155 -1.94 -15.45 10.23
C THR A 155 -1.46 -15.02 11.62
N GLY A 156 -1.84 -15.75 12.68
CA GLY A 156 -1.51 -15.43 14.08
C GLY A 156 -0.01 -15.24 14.35
N GLY A 157 0.84 -15.90 13.57
CA GLY A 157 2.30 -15.81 13.65
C GLY A 157 2.96 -14.83 12.66
N TRP A 158 2.20 -14.01 11.93
CA TRP A 158 2.75 -13.05 10.96
C TRP A 158 3.19 -11.72 11.60
N TYR A 159 2.72 -11.44 12.82
CA TYR A 159 3.06 -10.21 13.53
C TYR A 159 4.49 -10.28 14.08
N GLU A 160 5.30 -9.29 13.72
CA GLU A 160 6.69 -9.17 14.16
C GLU A 160 6.84 -8.19 15.34
N SER A 161 6.29 -6.98 15.22
CA SER A 161 6.39 -5.93 16.25
C SER A 161 5.44 -4.76 16.00
N SER A 162 5.26 -3.94 17.05
CA SER A 162 4.61 -2.63 17.02
C SER A 162 5.65 -1.56 17.34
N PHE A 163 5.44 -0.35 16.81
CA PHE A 163 6.28 0.81 17.08
C PHE A 163 5.49 2.08 16.81
N ASN A 164 5.92 3.20 17.40
CA ASN A 164 5.43 4.53 17.05
C ASN A 164 6.47 5.21 16.16
N TYR A 165 6.12 5.64 14.93
CA TYR A 165 7.11 6.19 14.00
C TYR A 165 7.66 7.57 14.41
N CYS A 166 7.01 8.26 15.34
CA CYS A 166 7.50 9.50 15.95
C CYS A 166 8.46 9.28 17.12
N SER A 167 8.65 8.04 17.57
CA SER A 167 9.60 7.68 18.65
C SER A 167 11.05 7.51 18.17
N VAL A 168 11.31 7.50 16.86
CA VAL A 168 12.63 7.22 16.28
C VAL A 168 13.31 8.44 15.67
N SER A 169 14.54 8.27 15.18
CA SER A 169 15.26 9.29 14.38
C SER A 169 16.07 8.62 13.25
N PRO A 170 16.05 9.16 12.01
CA PRO A 170 15.25 10.31 11.58
C PRO A 170 13.75 9.96 11.52
N LYS A 171 12.90 10.98 11.68
CA LYS A 171 11.42 10.87 11.69
C LYS A 171 10.75 12.01 10.92
N PRO A 172 9.47 11.89 10.54
CA PRO A 172 8.71 12.99 9.95
C PRO A 172 8.78 14.28 10.76
N SER A 173 8.89 15.43 10.07
CA SER A 173 8.92 16.75 10.72
C SER A 173 7.58 17.13 11.35
N GLY A 174 6.48 16.48 10.94
CA GLY A 174 5.15 16.65 11.54
C GLY A 174 4.98 15.95 12.88
N CYS A 175 5.93 15.10 13.29
CA CYS A 175 5.87 14.44 14.59
C CYS A 175 5.91 15.47 15.73
N PRO A 176 4.96 15.41 16.69
CA PRO A 176 4.97 16.32 17.82
C PRO A 176 6.25 16.18 18.66
N ALA A 177 6.57 17.24 19.42
CA ALA A 177 7.62 17.19 20.41
C ALA A 177 7.23 16.25 21.57
N GLY A 178 8.22 15.67 22.24
CA GLY A 178 8.02 14.80 23.39
C GLY A 178 8.24 13.32 23.08
N THR A 179 7.86 12.50 24.05
CA THR A 179 7.99 11.04 24.02
C THR A 179 6.71 10.42 23.46
N HIS A 180 6.87 9.46 22.56
CA HIS A 180 5.78 8.74 21.90
C HIS A 180 5.96 7.24 22.19
N THR A 181 4.98 6.64 22.86
CA THR A 181 5.07 5.26 23.40
C THR A 181 3.80 4.45 23.19
N ASP A 182 2.76 5.08 22.67
CA ASP A 182 1.56 4.44 22.18
C ASP A 182 1.91 3.38 21.13
N GLN A 183 1.35 2.19 21.28
CA GLN A 183 1.55 1.07 20.39
C GLN A 183 0.29 0.19 20.43
N PRO A 184 -0.16 -0.34 19.28
CA PRO A 184 -1.22 -1.31 19.26
C PRO A 184 -0.75 -2.66 19.81
N THR A 185 -1.71 -3.45 20.28
CA THR A 185 -1.51 -4.81 20.79
C THR A 185 -2.04 -5.85 19.79
N TRP A 186 -1.21 -6.83 19.45
CA TRP A 186 -1.60 -7.98 18.62
C TRP A 186 -2.18 -9.10 19.46
N ASP A 187 -3.33 -9.62 19.04
CA ASP A 187 -3.90 -10.87 19.54
C ASP A 187 -3.77 -11.97 18.46
N PRO A 188 -2.90 -12.97 18.65
CA PRO A 188 -2.67 -14.03 17.67
C PRO A 188 -3.83 -15.01 17.54
N VAL A 189 -4.72 -15.09 18.54
CA VAL A 189 -5.89 -15.97 18.52
C VAL A 189 -6.97 -15.39 17.63
N THR A 190 -7.23 -14.09 17.76
CA THR A 190 -8.23 -13.37 16.97
C THR A 190 -7.66 -12.75 15.70
N GLN A 191 -6.34 -12.86 15.48
CA GLN A 191 -5.62 -12.30 14.33
C GLN A 191 -5.89 -10.79 14.18
N THR A 192 -5.99 -10.11 15.31
CA THR A 192 -6.44 -8.72 15.39
C THR A 192 -5.41 -7.84 16.08
N LEU A 193 -5.01 -6.77 15.40
CA LEU A 193 -4.23 -5.68 15.94
C LEU A 193 -5.20 -4.62 16.50
N THR A 194 -5.06 -4.27 17.77
CA THR A 194 -5.94 -3.33 18.47
C THR A 194 -5.15 -2.14 18.97
N GLY A 195 -5.57 -0.95 18.57
CA GLY A 195 -5.00 0.31 19.06
C GLY A 195 -5.21 0.53 20.55
N ASN A 196 -4.50 1.49 21.11
CA ASN A 196 -4.45 1.72 22.55
C ASN A 196 -5.52 2.67 23.08
N GLY A 197 -6.40 3.21 22.22
CA GLY A 197 -7.58 3.97 22.64
C GLY A 197 -7.81 5.24 21.84
N SER A 198 -7.27 6.37 22.31
CA SER A 198 -7.45 7.66 21.64
C SER A 198 -6.58 7.77 20.39
N ASP A 199 -7.11 8.42 19.36
CA ASP A 199 -6.36 8.82 18.16
C ASP A 199 -5.23 9.79 18.54
N THR A 200 -3.98 9.42 18.23
CA THR A 200 -2.78 10.17 18.58
C THR A 200 -1.87 10.42 17.37
N SER A 201 -0.57 10.17 17.47
CA SER A 201 0.38 10.39 16.37
C SER A 201 1.28 9.16 16.30
N GLY A 202 0.85 8.13 15.56
CA GLY A 202 1.45 6.80 15.63
C GLY A 202 1.29 5.96 14.37
#